data_AF-A0A924C9K8-F1
#
_entry.id   AF-A0A924C9K8-F1
#
_cell.length_a   1.000
_cell.length_b   1.000
_cell.length_c   1.000
_cell.angle_alpha   90.00
_cell.angle_beta   90.00
_cell.angle_gamma   90.00
#
_symmetry.space_group_name_H-M   'P 1'
#
loop_
_entity.id
_entity.type
_entity.pdbx_description
1 polymer ?
#
loop_
_entity_poly.entity_id
_entity_poly.type
_entity_poly.pdbx_seq_one_letter_code
_entity_poly.pdbx_strand_id
1 'polypeptide(L)'
;MNTKFAKKHVLCALAFIAIGSSAGSALAQSTEYRRGYDQGYRDGAEAQSGQQTGQGRINIEEAIYGTGNAACDASQSLQNAAGRRRQLSIRVDNNLCGDPAENRPKRLSVTYRCGDGAAQRVQAREGTTLNINCR
;
A
#
# COMPACT_ATOMS: atom_id res chain seq x y z
N MET A 1 18.17 48.85 83.37
CA MET A 1 16.80 49.23 82.98
C MET A 1 16.31 48.26 81.92
N ASN A 2 15.16 47.65 82.21
CA ASN A 2 14.12 46.98 81.38
C ASN A 2 14.37 46.97 79.85
N THR A 3 14.02 45.92 79.08
CA THR A 3 12.74 45.20 79.05
C THR A 3 12.84 43.89 78.25
N LYS A 4 11.99 42.91 78.59
CA LYS A 4 11.76 41.60 77.95
C LYS A 4 11.10 41.67 76.56
N PHE A 5 11.22 40.58 75.78
CA PHE A 5 10.25 39.89 74.88
C PHE A 5 10.85 39.58 73.49
N ALA A 6 10.62 38.45 72.81
CA ALA A 6 10.26 37.07 73.12
C ALA A 6 10.45 36.26 71.82
N LYS A 7 11.03 35.05 71.95
CA LYS A 7 10.77 33.77 71.25
C LYS A 7 10.12 33.81 69.84
N LYS A 8 10.70 33.07 68.88
CA LYS A 8 10.13 31.80 68.33
C LYS A 8 10.98 31.17 67.20
N HIS A 9 11.36 29.91 67.48
CA HIS A 9 11.48 28.72 66.62
C HIS A 9 12.48 28.66 65.45
N VAL A 10 13.67 28.15 65.79
CA VAL A 10 14.34 26.93 65.26
C VAL A 10 13.86 26.42 63.90
N LEU A 11 14.76 26.38 62.91
CA LEU A 11 15.24 25.16 62.22
C LEU A 11 16.14 25.57 61.04
N CYS A 12 17.35 24.99 60.96
CA CYS A 12 18.05 24.62 59.71
C CYS A 12 19.49 24.19 60.05
N ALA A 13 19.74 22.89 60.11
CA ALA A 13 21.09 22.34 60.03
C ALA A 13 21.22 21.62 58.68
N LEU A 14 21.92 22.26 57.74
CA LEU A 14 22.27 21.70 56.43
C LEU A 14 23.52 20.82 56.59
N ALA A 15 23.42 19.56 56.16
CA ALA A 15 24.55 18.65 56.08
C ALA A 15 24.95 18.42 54.61
N PHE A 16 26.21 18.78 54.35
CA PHE A 16 27.13 18.48 53.24
C PHE A 16 26.69 17.46 52.17
N ILE A 17 26.70 17.91 50.90
CA ILE A 17 26.67 17.04 49.72
C ILE A 17 28.11 16.66 49.36
N ALA A 18 28.47 15.39 49.59
CA ALA A 18 29.65 14.78 49.01
C ALA A 18 29.29 14.23 47.62
N ILE A 19 30.09 14.57 46.60
CA ILE A 19 29.89 14.16 45.20
C ILE A 19 30.23 12.66 45.08
N GLY A 20 29.21 11.82 45.04
CA GLY A 20 29.30 10.39 44.73
C GLY A 20 29.05 10.16 43.24
N SER A 21 30.01 9.55 42.57
CA SER A 21 29.97 9.12 41.16
C SER A 21 28.70 8.36 40.78
N SER A 22 27.96 8.85 39.78
CA SER A 22 26.94 8.07 39.08
C SER A 22 27.33 7.86 37.62
N ALA A 23 27.71 6.62 37.29
CA ALA A 23 27.54 6.12 35.95
C ALA A 23 26.03 6.00 35.68
N GLY A 24 25.43 6.97 34.98
CA GLY A 24 24.08 6.88 34.41
C GLY A 24 24.19 6.55 32.92
N SER A 25 23.52 5.57 32.32
CA SER A 25 22.45 4.68 32.79
C SER A 25 22.53 3.40 31.97
N ALA A 26 23.09 2.33 32.54
CA ALA A 26 22.49 1.02 32.31
C ALA A 26 21.44 0.87 33.40
N LEU A 27 20.31 0.22 33.09
CA LEU A 27 19.14 -0.07 33.94
C LEU A 27 17.89 0.76 33.56
N ALA A 28 16.82 0.02 33.30
CA ALA A 28 15.46 0.47 32.99
C ALA A 28 15.16 0.96 31.56
N GLN A 29 15.65 0.28 30.51
CA GLN A 29 14.93 0.31 29.23
C GLN A 29 13.75 -0.66 29.33
N SER A 30 12.62 -0.11 29.79
CA SER A 30 11.40 -0.80 30.22
C SER A 30 10.93 -1.89 29.24
N THR A 31 10.43 -3.00 29.79
CA THR A 31 9.70 -4.03 29.02
C THR A 31 8.54 -3.44 28.22
N GLU A 32 7.98 -2.32 28.71
CA GLU A 32 6.97 -1.53 28.03
C GLU A 32 7.49 -0.85 26.76
N TYR A 33 8.74 -0.35 26.75
CA TYR A 33 9.37 0.18 25.54
C TYR A 33 9.54 -0.92 24.48
N ARG A 34 10.00 -2.12 24.88
CA ARG A 34 10.10 -3.27 23.97
C ARG A 34 8.73 -3.73 23.44
N ARG A 35 7.69 -3.77 24.29
CA ARG A 35 6.33 -4.12 23.88
C ARG A 35 5.74 -3.11 22.90
N GLY A 36 5.90 -1.82 23.16
CA GLY A 36 5.45 -0.77 22.26
C GLY A 36 6.13 -0.82 20.89
N TYR A 37 7.43 -1.12 20.86
CA TYR A 37 8.18 -1.27 19.60
C TYR A 37 7.73 -2.51 18.80
N ASP A 38 7.54 -3.67 19.45
CA ASP A 38 7.11 -4.89 18.77
C ASP A 38 5.66 -4.78 18.25
N GLN A 39 4.78 -4.16 19.06
CA GLN A 39 3.40 -3.88 18.66
C GLN A 39 3.36 -2.89 17.49
N GLY A 40 4.06 -1.75 17.59
CA GLY A 40 4.13 -0.77 16.51
C GLY A 40 4.72 -1.32 15.21
N TYR A 41 5.65 -2.27 15.27
CA TYR A 41 6.17 -2.93 14.08
C TYR A 41 5.14 -3.86 13.41
N ARG A 42 4.32 -4.59 14.18
CA ARG A 42 3.25 -5.44 13.66
C ARG A 42 2.12 -4.61 13.05
N ASP A 43 1.61 -3.63 13.80
CA ASP A 43 0.58 -2.70 13.33
C ASP A 43 1.06 -1.93 12.07
N GLY A 44 2.34 -1.54 12.03
CA GLY A 44 2.96 -0.90 10.87
C GLY A 44 3.11 -1.81 9.65
N ALA A 45 3.46 -3.08 9.85
CA ALA A 45 3.58 -4.06 8.76
C ALA A 45 2.20 -4.40 8.15
N GLU A 46 1.16 -4.46 8.97
CA GLU A 46 -0.22 -4.69 8.53
C GLU A 46 -0.79 -3.48 7.76
N ALA A 47 -0.52 -2.26 8.24
CA ALA A 47 -0.90 -1.02 7.55
C ALA A 47 -0.19 -0.85 6.20
N GLN A 48 1.06 -1.29 6.07
CA GLN A 48 1.80 -1.25 4.80
C GLN A 48 1.37 -2.36 3.83
N SER A 49 1.04 -3.55 4.34
CA SER A 49 0.62 -4.73 3.56
C SER A 49 -0.73 -4.53 2.84
N GLY A 50 -1.70 -3.90 3.51
CA GLY A 50 -3.05 -3.67 2.97
C GLY A 50 -3.12 -2.58 1.90
N GLN A 51 -2.12 -1.70 1.81
CA GLN A 51 -2.16 -0.51 0.96
C GLN A 51 -1.30 -0.63 -0.32
N GLN A 52 -0.37 -1.59 -0.39
CA GLN A 52 0.57 -1.67 -1.53
C GLN A 52 0.45 -2.92 -2.41
N THR A 53 -0.25 -3.97 -1.98
CA THR A 53 -0.20 -5.27 -2.66
C THR A 53 -1.28 -5.50 -3.72
N GLY A 54 -2.37 -4.70 -3.71
CA GLY A 54 -3.47 -4.79 -4.68
C GLY A 54 -3.92 -3.46 -5.30
N GLN A 55 -3.63 -2.33 -4.66
CA GLN A 55 -4.08 -1.01 -5.10
C GLN A 55 -3.37 -0.62 -6.41
N GLY A 56 -4.14 -0.61 -7.50
CA GLY A 56 -3.68 -0.20 -8.82
C GLY A 56 -3.14 -1.30 -9.72
N ARG A 57 -3.21 -2.59 -9.37
CA ARG A 57 -2.92 -3.65 -10.35
C ARG A 57 -4.06 -3.77 -11.36
N ILE A 58 -3.75 -4.06 -12.61
CA ILE A 58 -4.77 -4.35 -13.62
C ILE A 58 -5.35 -5.75 -13.36
N ASN A 59 -6.68 -5.82 -13.21
CA ASN A 59 -7.42 -7.07 -13.14
C ASN A 59 -8.41 -7.12 -14.31
N ILE A 60 -8.17 -8.01 -15.26
CA ILE A 60 -9.04 -8.20 -16.44
C ILE A 60 -10.22 -9.07 -16.01
N GLU A 61 -11.43 -8.57 -16.23
CA GLU A 61 -12.66 -9.31 -15.93
C GLU A 61 -13.19 -10.02 -17.18
N GLU A 62 -13.12 -9.33 -18.31
CA GLU A 62 -13.60 -9.83 -19.58
C GLU A 62 -12.83 -9.14 -20.70
N ALA A 63 -12.43 -9.89 -21.72
CA ALA A 63 -11.88 -9.35 -22.94
C ALA A 63 -12.39 -10.15 -24.13
N ILE A 64 -13.19 -9.51 -24.99
CA ILE A 64 -13.78 -10.13 -26.16
C ILE A 64 -13.17 -9.52 -27.42
N TYR A 65 -12.59 -10.37 -28.26
CA TYR A 65 -12.01 -9.97 -29.55
C TYR A 65 -12.84 -10.55 -30.69
N GLY A 66 -13.36 -9.71 -31.58
CA GLY A 66 -14.14 -10.17 -32.72
C GLY A 66 -15.07 -9.13 -33.33
N THR A 67 -16.08 -9.62 -34.04
CA THR A 67 -17.12 -8.81 -34.68
C THR A 67 -18.43 -9.58 -34.84
N GLY A 68 -19.55 -8.96 -34.51
CA GLY A 68 -20.88 -9.61 -34.53
C GLY A 68 -20.90 -10.89 -33.69
N ASN A 69 -21.37 -11.99 -34.29
CA ASN A 69 -21.44 -13.31 -33.64
C ASN A 69 -20.12 -14.10 -33.67
N ALA A 70 -19.06 -13.52 -34.21
CA ALA A 70 -17.78 -14.17 -34.41
C ALA A 70 -16.73 -13.51 -33.51
N ALA A 71 -16.53 -14.09 -32.32
CA ALA A 71 -15.61 -13.57 -31.32
C ALA A 71 -14.94 -14.69 -30.52
N CYS A 72 -13.79 -14.38 -29.94
CA CYS A 72 -13.08 -15.23 -28.98
C CYS A 72 -12.82 -14.47 -27.67
N ASP A 73 -12.69 -15.24 -26.58
CA ASP A 73 -12.28 -14.71 -25.29
C ASP A 73 -10.74 -14.56 -25.26
N ALA A 74 -10.29 -13.34 -25.03
CA ALA A 74 -8.89 -12.96 -24.88
C ALA A 74 -8.54 -12.63 -23.42
N SER A 75 -9.45 -12.90 -22.47
CA SER A 75 -9.35 -12.48 -21.06
C SER A 75 -8.08 -13.04 -20.43
N GLN A 76 -7.82 -14.32 -20.65
CA GLN A 76 -6.63 -15.00 -20.12
C GLN A 76 -5.34 -14.43 -20.72
N SER A 77 -5.30 -14.19 -22.03
CA SER A 77 -4.12 -13.61 -22.70
C SER A 77 -3.80 -12.21 -22.20
N LEU A 78 -4.81 -11.36 -22.03
CA LEU A 78 -4.65 -10.02 -21.47
C LEU A 78 -4.25 -10.07 -20.00
N GLN A 79 -4.85 -10.96 -19.20
CA GLN A 79 -4.50 -11.11 -17.79
C GLN A 79 -3.06 -11.59 -17.61
N ASN A 80 -2.58 -12.49 -18.46
CA ASN A 80 -1.19 -12.95 -18.47
C ASN A 80 -0.23 -11.82 -18.87
N ALA A 81 -0.59 -11.03 -19.89
CA ALA A 81 0.23 -9.89 -20.33
C ALA A 81 0.29 -8.78 -19.27
N ALA A 82 -0.81 -8.53 -18.56
CA ALA A 82 -0.87 -7.57 -17.44
C ALA A 82 -0.07 -8.07 -16.23
N GLY A 83 -0.22 -9.34 -15.86
CA GLY A 83 0.41 -9.93 -14.69
C GLY A 83 0.09 -9.14 -13.41
N ARG A 84 1.14 -8.64 -12.72
CA ARG A 84 1.02 -7.79 -11.52
C ARG A 84 1.27 -6.30 -11.82
N ARG A 85 1.25 -5.90 -13.09
CA ARG A 85 1.58 -4.54 -13.52
C ARG A 85 0.35 -3.62 -13.35
N ARG A 86 0.65 -2.33 -13.22
CA ARG A 86 -0.36 -1.25 -13.23
C ARG A 86 -0.59 -0.67 -14.63
N GLN A 87 0.27 -1.05 -15.57
CA GLN A 87 0.28 -0.57 -16.94
C GLN A 87 0.36 -1.75 -17.90
N LEU A 88 -0.46 -1.72 -18.92
CA LEU A 88 -0.48 -2.67 -20.02
C LEU A 88 -0.48 -1.90 -21.33
N SER A 89 0.44 -2.25 -22.22
CA SER A 89 0.44 -1.82 -23.62
C SER A 89 0.52 -3.07 -24.47
N ILE A 90 -0.51 -3.32 -25.27
CA ILE A 90 -0.60 -4.54 -26.07
C ILE A 90 -1.14 -4.22 -27.46
N ARG A 91 -0.59 -4.90 -28.47
CA ARG A 91 -1.09 -4.81 -29.83
C ARG A 91 -2.37 -5.65 -29.96
N VAL A 92 -3.38 -5.09 -30.60
CA VAL A 92 -4.66 -5.74 -30.81
C VAL A 92 -4.62 -6.48 -32.14
N ASP A 93 -4.38 -7.78 -32.09
CA ASP A 93 -4.25 -8.64 -33.27
C ASP A 93 -4.63 -10.10 -32.97
N ASN A 94 -4.57 -10.94 -33.99
CA ASN A 94 -4.98 -12.35 -33.93
C ASN A 94 -4.17 -13.20 -32.91
N ASN A 95 -3.02 -12.74 -32.41
CA ASN A 95 -2.28 -13.47 -31.37
C ASN A 95 -2.98 -13.45 -30.00
N LEU A 96 -4.01 -12.62 -29.81
CA LEU A 96 -4.75 -12.56 -28.55
C LEU A 96 -5.51 -13.86 -28.25
N CYS A 97 -6.25 -14.39 -29.22
CA CYS A 97 -7.01 -15.64 -29.06
C CYS A 97 -7.28 -16.37 -30.39
N GLY A 98 -6.51 -16.08 -31.44
CA GLY A 98 -6.75 -16.55 -32.81
C GLY A 98 -7.54 -15.54 -33.65
N ASP A 99 -7.93 -15.97 -34.85
CA ASP A 99 -8.82 -15.18 -35.73
C ASP A 99 -10.25 -15.75 -35.71
N PRO A 100 -11.19 -15.12 -34.99
CA PRO A 100 -12.56 -15.57 -34.96
C PRO A 100 -13.36 -15.15 -36.20
N ALA A 101 -12.88 -14.19 -36.99
CA ALA A 101 -13.65 -13.56 -38.06
C ALA A 101 -12.72 -13.19 -39.23
N GLU A 102 -12.34 -14.19 -40.01
CA GLU A 102 -11.47 -14.04 -41.17
C GLU A 102 -11.99 -12.97 -42.14
N ASN A 103 -11.07 -12.15 -42.66
CA ASN A 103 -11.34 -11.07 -43.63
C ASN A 103 -12.34 -10.01 -43.15
N ARG A 104 -12.64 -9.94 -41.85
CA ARG A 104 -13.52 -8.90 -41.28
C ARG A 104 -12.79 -8.07 -40.24
N PRO A 105 -13.07 -6.75 -40.16
CA PRO A 105 -12.44 -5.90 -39.16
C PRO A 105 -12.95 -6.28 -37.77
N LYS A 106 -12.00 -6.63 -36.88
CA LYS A 106 -12.31 -7.00 -35.50
C LYS A 106 -12.06 -5.85 -34.54
N ARG A 107 -12.65 -5.96 -33.35
CA ARG A 107 -12.44 -5.05 -32.24
C ARG A 107 -12.22 -5.85 -30.96
N LEU A 108 -11.35 -5.35 -30.11
CA LEU A 108 -11.21 -5.82 -28.75
C LEU A 108 -12.04 -4.92 -27.81
N SER A 109 -12.87 -5.54 -26.98
CA SER A 109 -13.59 -4.90 -25.87
C SER A 109 -13.09 -5.50 -24.57
N VAL A 110 -12.60 -4.66 -23.66
CA VAL A 110 -12.00 -5.10 -22.38
C VAL A 110 -12.73 -4.43 -21.23
N THR A 111 -13.17 -5.23 -20.29
CA THR A 111 -13.66 -4.82 -18.97
C THR A 111 -12.58 -5.17 -17.94
N TYR A 112 -12.11 -4.17 -17.18
CA TYR A 112 -11.03 -4.33 -16.20
C TYR A 112 -11.28 -3.50 -14.94
N ARG A 113 -10.60 -3.87 -13.86
CA ARG A 113 -10.54 -3.13 -12.59
C ARG A 113 -9.10 -2.77 -12.23
N CYS A 114 -8.96 -1.67 -11.50
CA CYS A 114 -7.69 -1.25 -10.90
C CYS A 114 -7.73 -1.59 -9.41
N GLY A 115 -7.10 -2.71 -9.01
CA GLY A 115 -7.24 -3.26 -7.67
C GLY A 115 -8.71 -3.47 -7.29
N ASP A 116 -9.11 -2.94 -6.14
CA ASP A 116 -10.49 -2.97 -5.64
C ASP A 116 -11.38 -1.83 -6.18
N GLY A 117 -10.91 -1.12 -7.21
CA GLY A 117 -11.66 -0.05 -7.86
C GLY A 117 -12.87 -0.52 -8.69
N ALA A 118 -13.61 0.46 -9.21
CA ALA A 118 -14.76 0.21 -10.09
C ALA A 118 -14.33 -0.39 -11.44
N ALA A 119 -15.21 -1.20 -12.03
CA ALA A 119 -15.02 -1.75 -13.36
C ALA A 119 -15.02 -0.65 -14.43
N GLN A 120 -14.07 -0.71 -15.34
CA GLN A 120 -13.89 0.20 -16.46
C GLN A 120 -13.91 -0.59 -17.76
N ARG A 121 -14.44 0.02 -18.82
CA ARG A 121 -14.48 -0.60 -20.15
C ARG A 121 -13.75 0.25 -21.18
N VAL A 122 -12.94 -0.42 -21.99
CA VAL A 122 -12.19 0.18 -23.10
C VAL A 122 -12.32 -0.67 -24.34
N GLN A 123 -12.22 -0.03 -25.50
CA GLN A 123 -12.25 -0.71 -26.79
C GLN A 123 -11.11 -0.24 -27.69
N ALA A 124 -10.60 -1.14 -28.52
CA ALA A 124 -9.56 -0.84 -29.50
C ALA A 124 -9.76 -1.66 -30.78
N ARG A 125 -9.49 -1.03 -31.92
CA ARG A 125 -9.60 -1.68 -33.23
C ARG A 125 -8.42 -2.63 -33.45
N GLU A 126 -8.63 -3.68 -34.23
CA GLU A 126 -7.54 -4.51 -34.74
C GLU A 126 -6.47 -3.64 -35.42
N GLY A 127 -5.20 -4.01 -35.22
CA GLY A 127 -4.03 -3.30 -35.73
C GLY A 127 -3.65 -2.05 -34.94
N THR A 128 -4.33 -1.74 -33.82
CA THR A 128 -3.97 -0.63 -32.93
C THR A 128 -3.31 -1.12 -31.64
N THR A 129 -2.77 -0.20 -30.84
CA THR A 129 -2.24 -0.52 -29.50
C THR A 129 -3.24 -0.09 -28.45
N LEU A 130 -3.67 -1.03 -27.60
CA LEU A 130 -4.47 -0.75 -26.42
C LEU A 130 -3.54 -0.41 -25.25
N ASN A 131 -3.82 0.69 -24.57
CA ASN A 131 -3.10 1.11 -23.37
C ASN A 131 -4.08 1.16 -22.19
N ILE A 132 -3.76 0.43 -21.13
CA ILE A 132 -4.48 0.46 -19.86
C ILE A 132 -3.51 0.94 -18.79
N ASN A 133 -3.94 1.87 -17.95
CA ASN A 133 -3.14 2.42 -16.86
C ASN A 133 -4.00 2.63 -15.63
N CYS A 134 -3.60 1.99 -14.54
CA CYS A 134 -4.14 2.18 -13.22
C CYS A 134 -3.21 3.13 -12.45
N ARG A 135 -3.78 4.22 -11.94
CA ARG A 135 -3.05 5.22 -11.15
C ARG A 135 -2.98 4.83 -9.69
#